data_AF-A0A2V7PLB7-F1
#
_entry.id   AF-A0A2V7PLB7-F1
#
_cell.length_a   1.000
_cell.length_b   1.000
_cell.length_c   1.000
_cell.angle_alpha   90.00
_cell.angle_beta   90.00
_cell.angle_gamma   90.00
#
_symmetry.space_group_name_H-M   'P 1'
#
loop_
_entity.id
_entity.type
_entity.pdbx_description
1 polymer ?
#
loop_
_entity_poly.entity_id
_entity_poly.type
_entity_poly.pdbx_seq_one_letter_code
_entity_poly.pdbx_strand_id
1 'polypeptide(L)'
;MLNRSKLAAVGLLAAVFLAGGLAGWGGREATEHDGYGPRGRGPDALVAYLSRELDLSAAQRDSVRAIFARHRPETDALWAQVRPRFDSIKTRMRAEIDVQLTPDQRVKHQQLIDRAEHHRREREDSTKGKAGGQH
;
A
#
# COMPACT_ATOMS: atom_id res chain seq x y z
N MET A 1 -22.27 -0.97 -18.86
CA MET A 1 -22.25 -1.99 -19.93
C MET A 1 -20.82 -2.52 -20.02
N LEU A 2 -20.58 -3.75 -19.54
CA LEU A 2 -19.25 -4.36 -19.60
C LEU A 2 -18.98 -4.79 -21.05
N ASN A 3 -18.02 -4.15 -21.71
CA ASN A 3 -17.65 -4.45 -23.08
C ASN A 3 -17.20 -5.93 -23.17
N ARG A 4 -17.74 -6.67 -24.15
CA ARG A 4 -17.42 -8.09 -24.40
C ARG A 4 -15.91 -8.36 -24.44
N SER A 5 -15.11 -7.37 -24.86
CA SER A 5 -13.65 -7.42 -24.89
C SER A 5 -13.00 -7.46 -23.50
N LYS A 6 -13.57 -6.76 -22.49
CA LYS A 6 -13.09 -6.83 -21.10
C LYS A 6 -13.46 -8.16 -20.45
N LEU A 7 -14.65 -8.68 -20.74
CA LEU A 7 -15.08 -10.01 -20.30
C LEU A 7 -14.23 -11.12 -20.93
N ALA A 8 -13.87 -11.00 -22.21
CA ALA A 8 -12.98 -11.95 -22.89
C ALA A 8 -11.55 -11.93 -22.31
N ALA A 9 -11.00 -10.74 -21.99
CA ALA A 9 -9.69 -10.63 -21.39
C ALA A 9 -9.63 -11.20 -19.96
N VAL A 10 -10.67 -10.96 -19.15
CA VAL A 10 -10.79 -11.55 -17.81
C VAL A 10 -10.98 -13.07 -17.88
N GLY A 11 -11.79 -13.55 -18.82
CA GLY A 11 -11.96 -14.99 -19.07
C GLY A 11 -10.67 -15.68 -19.50
N LEU A 12 -9.88 -15.04 -20.36
CA LEU A 12 -8.59 -15.57 -20.81
C LEU A 12 -7.58 -15.63 -19.66
N LEU A 13 -7.52 -14.59 -18.82
CA LEU A 13 -6.66 -14.59 -17.62
C LEU A 13 -7.05 -15.68 -16.61
N ALA A 14 -8.36 -15.88 -16.39
CA ALA A 14 -8.85 -16.94 -15.53
C ALA A 14 -8.54 -18.34 -16.10
N ALA A 15 -8.65 -18.52 -17.42
CA ALA A 15 -8.33 -19.78 -18.08
C ALA A 15 -6.82 -20.12 -17.99
N VAL A 16 -5.93 -19.13 -18.14
CA VAL A 16 -4.48 -19.33 -17.96
C VAL A 16 -4.13 -19.66 -16.51
N PHE A 17 -4.82 -19.04 -15.55
CA PHE A 17 -4.64 -19.32 -14.12
C PHE A 17 -5.08 -20.76 -13.76
N LEU A 18 -6.23 -21.21 -14.28
CA LEU A 18 -6.72 -22.57 -14.06
C LEU A 18 -5.85 -23.62 -14.77
N ALA A 19 -5.33 -23.31 -15.96
CA ALA A 19 -4.39 -24.20 -16.67
C ALA A 19 -3.01 -24.28 -15.99
N GLY A 20 -2.58 -23.24 -15.26
CA GLY A 20 -1.33 -23.24 -14.48
C GLY A 20 -1.43 -23.87 -13.09
N GLY A 21 -2.65 -24.08 -12.57
CA GLY A 21 -2.89 -24.51 -11.18
C GLY A 21 -2.65 -25.99 -10.85
N LEU A 22 -2.38 -26.86 -11.84
CA LEU A 22 -2.23 -28.30 -11.61
C LEU A 22 -0.77 -28.78 -11.44
N ALA A 23 0.23 -27.90 -11.47
CA ALA A 23 1.65 -28.27 -11.47
C ALA A 23 2.44 -27.96 -10.18
N GLY A 24 1.78 -27.53 -9.09
CA GLY A 24 2.49 -27.01 -7.91
C GLY A 24 1.91 -27.43 -6.58
N TRP A 25 1.75 -28.73 -6.32
CA TRP A 25 1.51 -29.21 -4.96
C TRP A 25 2.78 -29.88 -4.42
N GLY A 26 3.60 -29.11 -3.71
CA GLY A 26 4.80 -29.62 -3.07
C GLY A 26 5.63 -28.54 -2.38
N GLY A 27 5.23 -28.12 -1.17
CA GLY A 27 6.06 -27.30 -0.29
C GLY A 27 5.39 -27.19 1.09
N ARG A 28 5.81 -27.95 2.10
CA ARG A 28 6.93 -27.63 3.03
C ARG A 28 6.80 -26.26 3.69
N GLU A 29 6.08 -26.29 4.81
CA GLU A 29 6.51 -25.90 6.16
C GLU A 29 7.08 -24.50 6.41
N ALA A 30 6.35 -23.81 7.29
CA ALA A 30 6.77 -22.79 8.25
C ALA A 30 7.29 -21.45 7.72
N THR A 31 6.50 -20.40 7.95
CA THR A 31 6.78 -19.51 9.09
C THR A 31 5.53 -18.75 9.49
N GLU A 32 5.09 -18.97 10.72
CA GLU A 32 4.26 -18.04 11.46
C GLU A 32 5.06 -16.74 11.68
N HIS A 33 4.43 -15.61 11.39
CA HIS A 33 4.69 -14.37 12.12
C HIS A 33 3.46 -13.50 12.12
N ASP A 34 3.03 -13.19 13.33
CA ASP A 34 1.89 -12.36 13.70
C ASP A 34 1.88 -10.97 13.04
N GLY A 35 0.66 -10.52 12.74
CA GLY A 35 0.25 -9.16 13.04
C GLY A 35 0.64 -8.06 12.04
N TYR A 36 -0.40 -7.55 11.37
CA TYR A 36 -0.45 -6.29 10.62
C TYR A 36 0.24 -6.33 9.25
N GLY A 37 -0.51 -5.90 8.22
CA GLY A 37 -0.10 -5.94 6.81
C GLY A 37 1.24 -5.24 6.50
N PRO A 38 1.74 -5.39 5.25
CA PRO A 38 3.10 -5.06 4.86
C PRO A 38 3.57 -3.68 5.36
N ARG A 39 4.73 -3.65 6.04
CA ARG A 39 5.42 -2.46 6.58
C ARG A 39 6.01 -1.55 5.49
N GLY A 40 5.24 -1.25 4.45
CA GLY A 40 5.56 -0.29 3.41
C GLY A 40 4.27 0.18 2.77
N ARG A 41 4.02 1.50 2.79
CA ARG A 41 2.84 2.08 2.14
C ARG A 41 3.24 2.51 0.75
N GLY A 42 2.91 1.68 -0.25
CA GLY A 42 3.14 2.00 -1.65
C GLY A 42 2.90 0.81 -2.57
N PRO A 43 2.70 1.05 -3.89
CA PRO A 43 2.50 -0.01 -4.87
C PRO A 43 3.55 -1.12 -4.81
N ASP A 44 4.81 -0.76 -4.59
CA ASP A 44 5.92 -1.73 -4.53
C ASP A 44 5.85 -2.69 -3.34
N ALA A 45 5.42 -2.20 -2.17
CA ALA A 45 5.26 -3.05 -1.00
C ALA A 45 4.09 -4.02 -1.17
N LEU A 46 3.03 -3.58 -1.85
CA LEU A 46 1.89 -4.42 -2.18
C LEU A 46 2.24 -5.45 -3.25
N VAL A 47 3.00 -5.05 -4.28
CA VAL A 47 3.56 -5.98 -5.28
C VAL A 47 4.47 -7.01 -4.62
N ALA A 48 5.34 -6.60 -3.69
CA ALA A 48 6.25 -7.50 -2.98
C ALA A 48 5.47 -8.50 -2.09
N TYR A 49 4.45 -8.03 -1.39
CA TYR A 49 3.55 -8.87 -0.62
C TYR A 49 2.83 -9.88 -1.50
N LEU A 50 2.18 -9.44 -2.58
CA LEU A 50 1.50 -10.33 -3.53
C LEU A 50 2.48 -11.30 -4.20
N SER A 51 3.72 -10.87 -4.47
CA SER A 51 4.75 -11.74 -5.03
C SER A 51 5.08 -12.89 -4.10
N ARG A 52 5.17 -12.62 -2.79
CA ARG A 52 5.47 -13.63 -1.78
C ARG A 52 4.29 -14.57 -1.53
N GLU A 53 3.09 -14.02 -1.35
CA GLU A 53 1.93 -14.84 -0.96
C GLU A 53 1.35 -15.67 -2.11
N LEU A 54 1.64 -15.28 -3.36
CA LEU A 54 1.10 -15.94 -4.56
C LEU A 54 2.21 -16.57 -5.43
N ASP A 55 3.45 -16.61 -4.93
CA ASP A 55 4.62 -17.11 -5.65
C ASP A 55 4.72 -16.59 -7.09
N LEU A 56 4.56 -15.27 -7.26
CA LEU A 56 4.51 -14.68 -8.60
C LEU A 56 5.86 -14.84 -9.32
N SER A 57 5.81 -15.34 -10.55
CA SER A 57 6.93 -15.28 -11.48
C SER A 57 7.33 -13.84 -11.79
N ALA A 58 8.55 -13.64 -12.32
CA ALA A 58 9.03 -12.31 -12.69
C ALA A 58 8.07 -11.58 -13.65
N ALA A 59 7.57 -12.27 -14.68
CA ALA A 59 6.63 -11.69 -15.65
C ALA A 59 5.28 -11.31 -15.02
N GLN A 60 4.78 -12.12 -14.08
CA GLN A 60 3.56 -11.80 -13.34
C GLN A 60 3.76 -10.59 -12.43
N ARG A 61 4.89 -10.52 -11.72
CA ARG A 61 5.24 -9.35 -10.88
C ARG A 61 5.28 -8.05 -11.68
N ASP A 62 5.87 -8.09 -12.88
CA ASP A 62 5.94 -6.92 -13.76
C ASP A 62 4.54 -6.52 -14.26
N SER A 63 3.70 -7.49 -14.58
CA SER A 63 2.30 -7.26 -14.96
C SER A 63 1.50 -6.62 -13.82
N VAL A 64 1.65 -7.12 -12.59
CA VAL A 64 0.99 -6.57 -11.39
C VAL A 64 1.48 -5.14 -11.12
N ARG A 65 2.79 -4.89 -11.22
CA ARG A 65 3.37 -3.54 -11.09
C ARG A 65 2.77 -2.57 -12.12
N ALA A 66 2.63 -3.00 -13.38
CA ALA A 66 2.04 -2.19 -14.43
C ALA A 66 0.56 -1.84 -14.16
N ILE A 67 -0.21 -2.77 -13.57
CA ILE A 67 -1.60 -2.51 -13.17
C ILE A 67 -1.67 -1.42 -12.11
N PHE A 68 -0.86 -1.50 -11.05
CA PHE A 68 -0.83 -0.45 -10.03
C PHE A 68 -0.39 0.91 -10.59
N ALA A 69 0.63 0.92 -11.46
CA ALA A 69 1.10 2.15 -12.10
C ALA A 69 0.00 2.82 -12.94
N ARG A 70 -0.79 2.02 -13.68
CA ARG A 70 -1.91 2.51 -14.50
C ARG A 70 -3.00 3.20 -13.69
N HIS A 71 -3.31 2.69 -12.50
CA HIS A 71 -4.38 3.23 -11.65
C HIS A 71 -3.90 4.26 -10.62
N ARG A 72 -2.59 4.44 -10.47
CA ARG A 72 -2.01 5.40 -9.52
C ARG A 72 -2.53 6.83 -9.68
N PRO A 73 -2.67 7.40 -10.90
CA PRO A 73 -3.17 8.77 -11.04
C PRO A 73 -4.61 8.93 -10.52
N GLU A 74 -5.46 7.93 -10.73
CA GLU A 74 -6.86 7.91 -10.28
C GLU A 74 -6.94 7.86 -8.75
N THR A 75 -6.14 6.99 -8.12
CA THR A 75 -6.10 6.88 -6.66
C THR A 75 -5.47 8.11 -6.01
N ASP A 76 -4.42 8.69 -6.59
CA ASP A 76 -3.79 9.92 -6.11
C ASP A 76 -4.76 11.11 -6.22
N ALA A 77 -5.53 11.21 -7.31
CA ALA A 77 -6.55 12.25 -7.47
C ALA A 77 -7.68 12.13 -6.46
N LEU A 78 -8.17 10.92 -6.20
CA LEU A 78 -9.17 10.68 -5.15
C LEU A 78 -8.61 11.02 -3.77
N TRP A 79 -7.37 10.61 -3.49
CA TRP A 79 -6.72 10.90 -2.22
C TRP A 79 -6.53 12.40 -2.00
N ALA A 80 -6.17 13.17 -3.04
CA ALA A 80 -6.05 14.62 -2.96
C ALA A 80 -7.37 15.30 -2.53
N GLN A 81 -8.52 14.75 -2.93
CA GLN A 81 -9.84 15.26 -2.53
C GLN A 81 -10.22 14.87 -1.11
N VAL A 82 -9.88 13.66 -0.67
CA VAL A 82 -10.27 13.11 0.63
C VAL A 82 -9.31 13.53 1.76
N ARG A 83 -8.01 13.68 1.45
CA ARG A 83 -6.96 14.00 2.42
C ARG A 83 -7.29 15.21 3.30
N PRO A 84 -7.78 16.35 2.79
CA PRO A 84 -8.09 17.50 3.65
C PRO A 84 -9.17 17.18 4.70
N ARG A 85 -10.20 16.40 4.31
CA ARG A 85 -11.25 15.97 5.24
C ARG A 85 -10.67 15.05 6.31
N PHE A 86 -9.83 14.10 5.92
CA PHE A 86 -9.16 13.22 6.86
C PHE A 86 -8.23 13.98 7.83
N ASP A 87 -7.47 14.95 7.32
CA ASP A 87 -6.60 15.82 8.13
C ASP A 87 -7.41 16.67 9.12
N SER A 88 -8.61 17.13 8.72
CA SER A 88 -9.51 17.85 9.63
C SER A 88 -10.02 16.98 10.79
N ILE A 89 -10.36 15.71 10.51
CA ILE A 89 -10.81 14.75 11.53
C ILE A 89 -9.67 14.46 12.50
N LYS A 90 -8.46 14.19 11.99
CA LYS A 90 -7.27 14.00 12.84
C LYS A 90 -7.01 15.20 13.75
N THR A 91 -7.13 16.41 13.22
CA THR A 91 -6.92 17.65 14.00
C THR A 91 -7.94 17.76 15.13
N ARG A 92 -9.21 17.45 14.86
CA ARG A 92 -10.26 17.45 15.86
C ARG A 92 -10.03 16.39 16.94
N MET A 93 -9.75 15.15 16.54
CA MET A 93 -9.43 14.07 17.48
C MET A 93 -8.25 14.43 18.38
N ARG A 94 -7.21 15.05 17.82
CA ARG A 94 -6.06 15.52 18.59
C ARG A 94 -6.47 16.54 19.66
N ALA A 95 -7.28 17.53 19.30
CA ALA A 95 -7.75 18.53 20.25
C ALA A 95 -8.61 17.91 21.35
N GLU A 96 -9.50 16.96 21.00
CA GLU A 96 -10.32 16.22 21.97
C GLU A 96 -9.46 15.39 22.93
N ILE A 97 -8.39 14.75 22.43
CA ILE A 97 -7.41 14.03 23.26
C ILE A 97 -6.69 15.01 24.19
N ASP A 98 -6.21 16.16 23.69
CA ASP A 98 -5.44 17.13 24.48
C ASP A 98 -6.22 17.69 25.68
N VAL A 99 -7.56 17.75 25.59
CA VAL A 99 -8.44 18.12 26.72
C VAL A 99 -8.39 17.10 27.86
N GLN A 100 -8.14 15.83 27.56
CA GLN A 100 -8.06 14.76 28.57
C GLN A 100 -6.68 14.67 29.24
N LEU A 101 -5.69 15.44 28.76
CA LEU A 101 -4.31 15.33 29.20
C LEU A 101 -3.93 16.44 30.18
N THR A 102 -3.08 16.09 31.14
CA THR A 102 -2.37 17.08 31.97
C THR A 102 -1.44 17.94 31.11
N PRO A 103 -1.01 19.13 31.59
CA PRO A 103 -0.07 19.98 30.85
C PRO A 103 1.19 19.25 30.36
N ASP A 104 1.83 18.45 31.23
CA ASP A 104 3.05 17.72 30.89
C ASP A 104 2.80 16.61 29.86
N GLN A 105 1.64 15.93 29.96
CA GLN A 105 1.24 14.92 28.99
C GLN A 105 0.98 15.52 27.60
N ARG A 106 0.43 16.74 27.52
CA ARG A 106 0.24 17.45 26.23
C ARG A 106 1.57 17.72 25.53
N VAL A 107 2.61 18.12 26.28
CA VAL A 107 3.96 18.32 25.73
C VAL A 107 4.49 17.02 25.14
N LYS A 108 4.36 15.90 25.87
CA LYS A 108 4.78 14.58 25.38
C LYS A 108 3.96 14.13 24.17
N HIS A 109 2.65 14.35 24.17
CA HIS A 109 1.77 14.02 23.04
C HIS A 109 2.16 14.79 21.77
N GLN A 110 2.47 16.09 21.89
CA GLN A 110 2.97 16.90 20.79
C GLN A 110 4.28 16.33 20.21
N GLN A 111 5.24 15.98 21.06
CA GLN A 111 6.51 15.38 20.63
C GLN A 111 6.33 14.05 19.89
N LEU A 112 5.39 13.21 20.32
CA LEU A 112 5.09 11.94 19.65
C LEU A 112 4.53 12.18 18.24
N ILE A 113 3.65 13.16 18.08
CA ILE A 113 3.09 13.54 16.79
C ILE A 113 4.17 14.12 15.86
N ASP A 114 5.00 15.03 16.37
CA ASP A 114 6.06 15.64 15.57
C ASP A 114 7.08 14.60 15.11
N ARG A 115 7.43 13.62 15.96
CA ARG A 115 8.29 12.49 15.58
C ARG A 115 7.66 11.65 14.47
N ALA A 116 6.36 11.34 14.58
CA ALA A 116 5.66 10.56 13.56
C ALA A 116 5.61 11.29 12.21
N GLU A 117 5.35 12.59 12.22
CA GLU A 117 5.35 13.43 11.01
C GLU A 117 6.76 13.59 10.42
N HIS A 118 7.80 13.72 11.26
CA HIS A 118 9.19 13.76 10.80
C HIS A 118 9.57 12.47 10.05
N HIS A 119 9.31 11.31 10.66
CA HIS A 119 9.56 10.03 10.01
C HIS A 119 8.78 9.85 8.72
N ARG A 120 7.56 10.39 8.64
CA ARG A 120 6.80 10.38 7.40
C ARG A 120 7.48 11.20 6.31
N ARG A 121 7.92 12.42 6.61
CA ARG A 121 8.59 13.32 5.65
C ARG A 121 9.91 12.73 5.14
N GLU A 122 10.74 12.20 6.05
CA GLU A 122 12.01 11.53 5.67
C GLU A 122 11.78 10.39 4.69
N ARG A 123 10.70 9.62 4.87
CA ARG A 123 10.33 8.51 3.98
C ARG A 123 9.84 9.03 2.63
N GLU A 124 9.01 10.07 2.62
CA GLU A 124 8.55 10.72 1.37
C GLU A 124 9.75 11.25 0.57
N ASP A 125 10.69 11.96 1.20
CA ASP A 125 11.90 12.48 0.56
C ASP A 125 12.82 11.37 0.04
N SER A 126 13.01 10.30 0.82
CA SER A 126 13.79 9.11 0.41
C SER A 126 13.19 8.41 -0.82
N THR A 127 11.86 8.33 -0.90
CA THR A 127 11.18 7.74 -2.07
C THR A 127 11.30 8.61 -3.32
N LYS A 128 11.30 9.94 -3.16
CA LYS A 128 11.47 10.89 -4.27
C LYS A 128 12.90 10.90 -4.81
N GLY A 129 13.91 10.81 -3.92
CA GLY A 129 15.31 10.70 -4.32
C GLY A 129 15.64 9.43 -5.12
N LYS A 130 15.01 8.30 -4.78
CA LYS A 130 15.21 7.02 -5.50
C LYS A 130 14.53 6.98 -6.89
N ALA A 131 13.48 7.78 -7.10
CA ALA A 131 12.79 7.89 -8.39
C ALA A 131 13.52 8.82 -9.39
N GLY A 132 14.34 9.77 -8.91
CA GLY A 132 15.10 10.71 -9.75
C GLY A 132 16.52 10.24 -10.11
N GLY A 133 17.00 9.13 -9.55
CA GLY A 133 18.36 8.61 -9.75
C GLY A 133 18.50 7.50 -10.80
N GLN A 134 17.46 7.24 -11.61
CA GLN A 134 17.54 6.33 -12.75
C GLN A 134 17.49 7.15 -14.04
N HIS A 135 18.62 7.75 -14.39
CA HIS A 135 18.91 8.30 -15.71
C HIS A 135 20.30 7.84 -16.13
#